data_AF-A0A2G6MVH1-F1
#
_entry.id   AF-A0A2G6MVH1-F1
#
_cell.length_a   1.000
_cell.length_b   1.000
_cell.length_c   1.000
_cell.angle_alpha   90.00
_cell.angle_beta   90.00
_cell.angle_gamma   90.00
#
_symmetry.space_group_name_H-M   'P 1'
#
loop_
_entity.id
_entity.type
_entity.pdbx_description
1 polymer ?
#
loop_
_entity_poly.entity_id
_entity_poly.type
_entity_poly.pdbx_seq_one_letter_code
_entity_poly.pdbx_strand_id
1 'polypeptide(L)'
;MKNKQLLLALAGVLFILLGKQSAFSALPTPQVWTPPEAVQFALKHSPDAKAAQLRIEAAQAQIQQARSAFYPQLGLVGEYTRTNNPMYSFGNILNQGQFNNSMDFNDPGTSDSLQLKALLQYRFYNGGSDQAGLEMAAANKQAS
;
A
#
# COMPACT_ATOMS: atom_id res chain seq x y z
N MET A 1 27.40 75.26 -3.45
CA MET A 1 27.19 74.13 -2.50
C MET A 1 26.80 72.82 -3.22
N LYS A 2 27.51 72.37 -4.26
CA LYS A 2 27.12 71.16 -5.03
C LYS A 2 28.21 70.11 -5.30
N ASN A 3 29.47 70.32 -4.85
CA ASN A 3 30.60 69.46 -5.25
C ASN A 3 31.15 68.55 -4.15
N LYS A 4 30.62 68.58 -2.92
CA LYS A 4 31.01 67.66 -1.84
C LYS A 4 30.18 66.36 -1.81
N GLN A 5 28.98 66.38 -2.39
CA GLN A 5 28.07 65.22 -2.45
C GLN A 5 28.53 64.14 -3.46
N LEU A 6 29.30 64.52 -4.49
CA LEU A 6 29.73 63.59 -5.55
C LEU A 6 30.93 62.70 -5.11
N LEU A 7 31.81 63.20 -4.25
CA LEU A 7 32.96 62.46 -3.72
C LEU A 7 32.57 61.44 -2.64
N LEU A 8 31.52 61.73 -1.86
CA LEU A 8 30.96 60.79 -0.88
C LEU A 8 30.20 59.63 -1.55
N ALA A 9 29.61 59.86 -2.73
CA ALA A 9 28.94 58.80 -3.49
C ALA A 9 29.91 57.78 -4.11
N LEU A 10 31.12 58.20 -4.51
CA LEU A 10 32.11 57.28 -5.09
C LEU A 10 32.82 56.41 -4.03
N ALA A 11 33.05 56.96 -2.83
CA ALA A 11 33.62 56.22 -1.70
C ALA A 11 32.65 55.17 -1.12
N GLY A 12 31.33 55.45 -1.15
CA GLY A 12 30.30 54.52 -0.71
C GLY A 12 30.15 53.29 -1.63
N VAL A 13 30.34 53.45 -2.94
CA VAL A 13 30.23 52.33 -3.90
C VAL A 13 31.44 51.39 -3.82
N LEU A 14 32.64 51.90 -3.51
CA LEU A 14 33.83 51.07 -3.34
C LEU A 14 33.79 50.22 -2.06
N PHE A 15 33.12 50.69 -1.00
CA PHE A 15 32.99 49.96 0.26
C PHE A 15 31.97 48.81 0.20
N ILE A 16 30.95 48.92 -0.65
CA ILE A 16 29.93 47.88 -0.86
C ILE A 16 30.47 46.70 -1.67
N LEU A 17 31.48 46.91 -2.52
CA LEU A 17 32.11 45.86 -3.34
C LEU A 17 33.18 45.04 -2.60
N LEU A 18 33.68 45.48 -1.43
CA LEU A 18 34.71 44.76 -0.66
C LEU A 18 34.17 43.99 0.57
N GLY A 19 32.93 44.25 1.00
CA GLY A 19 32.44 43.87 2.33
C GLY A 19 31.86 42.46 2.49
N LYS A 20 31.77 41.65 1.43
CA LYS A 20 31.28 40.26 1.53
C LYS A 20 32.11 39.33 0.68
N GLN A 21 33.37 39.17 1.06
CA GLN A 21 34.06 37.93 0.74
C GLN A 21 33.37 36.84 1.55
N SER A 22 32.42 36.16 0.92
CA SER A 22 31.92 34.87 1.41
C SER A 22 33.16 34.05 1.72
N ALA A 23 33.44 33.81 3.00
CA ALA A 23 34.49 32.89 3.37
C ALA A 23 34.18 31.60 2.63
N PHE A 24 35.06 31.22 1.70
CA PHE A 24 35.02 29.90 1.11
C PHE A 24 35.29 28.96 2.28
N SER A 25 34.24 28.47 2.93
CA SER A 25 34.37 27.42 3.92
C SER A 25 35.08 26.29 3.19
N ALA A 26 36.29 25.96 3.65
CA ALA A 26 37.01 24.82 3.13
C ALA A 26 36.03 23.65 3.12
N LEU A 27 35.83 23.06 1.94
CA LEU A 27 35.01 21.85 1.83
C LEU A 27 35.51 20.89 2.92
N PRO A 28 34.61 20.31 3.73
CA PRO A 28 35.01 19.33 4.72
C PRO A 28 35.94 18.35 4.03
N THR A 29 37.15 18.17 4.56
CA THR A 29 38.10 17.22 4.00
C THR A 29 37.39 15.88 3.90
N PRO A 30 37.30 15.27 2.69
CA PRO A 30 36.60 14.01 2.53
C PRO A 30 37.16 13.02 3.54
N GLN A 31 36.29 12.43 4.35
CA GLN A 31 36.72 11.44 5.33
C GLN A 31 37.34 10.27 4.55
N VAL A 32 38.65 10.10 4.68
CA VAL A 32 39.37 8.99 4.05
C VAL A 32 39.07 7.74 4.85
N TRP A 33 38.25 6.85 4.28
CA TRP A 33 37.94 5.57 4.91
C TRP A 33 38.99 4.53 4.55
N THR A 34 39.32 3.69 5.53
CA THR A 34 39.99 2.42 5.26
C THR A 34 39.04 1.50 4.49
N PRO A 35 39.55 0.52 3.69
CA PRO A 35 38.68 -0.40 2.97
C PRO A 35 37.63 -1.12 3.85
N PRO A 36 37.93 -1.56 5.08
CA PRO A 36 36.93 -2.15 5.98
C PRO A 36 35.81 -1.17 6.41
N GLU A 37 36.15 0.08 6.68
CA GLU A 37 35.19 1.12 7.06
C GLU A 37 34.24 1.45 5.90
N ALA A 38 34.79 1.55 4.68
CA ALA A 38 34.00 1.76 3.47
C ALA A 38 33.00 0.63 3.22
N VAL A 39 33.42 -0.63 3.41
CA VAL A 39 32.54 -1.80 3.28
C VAL A 39 31.44 -1.78 4.35
N GLN A 40 31.77 -1.50 5.62
CA GLN A 40 30.75 -1.42 6.67
C GLN A 40 29.73 -0.32 6.42
N PHE A 41 30.19 0.87 5.98
CA PHE A 41 29.29 1.96 5.65
C PHE A 41 28.39 1.59 4.48
N ALA A 42 28.95 1.00 3.42
CA ALA A 42 28.21 0.55 2.26
C ALA A 42 27.17 -0.52 2.62
N LEU A 43 27.51 -1.53 3.43
CA LEU A 43 26.54 -2.54 3.86
C LEU A 43 25.35 -1.94 4.65
N LYS A 44 25.57 -0.83 5.36
CA LYS A 44 24.52 -0.16 6.14
C LYS A 44 23.68 0.83 5.33
N HIS A 45 24.23 1.45 4.28
CA HIS A 45 23.59 2.56 3.56
C HIS A 45 23.41 2.29 2.05
N SER A 46 23.87 1.16 1.53
CA SER A 46 23.75 0.83 0.12
C SER A 46 22.31 0.52 -0.26
N PRO A 47 21.75 1.21 -1.28
CA PRO A 47 20.47 0.86 -1.87
C PRO A 47 20.41 -0.58 -2.37
N ASP A 48 21.51 -1.12 -2.89
CA ASP A 48 21.57 -2.50 -3.42
C ASP A 48 21.45 -3.52 -2.30
N ALA A 49 22.12 -3.29 -1.16
CA ALA A 49 22.00 -4.14 0.02
C ALA A 49 20.55 -4.13 0.55
N LYS A 50 19.91 -2.96 0.57
CA LYS A 50 18.51 -2.84 0.96
C LYS A 50 17.57 -3.55 -0.04
N ALA A 51 17.83 -3.42 -1.34
CA ALA A 51 17.06 -4.09 -2.37
C ALA A 51 17.18 -5.62 -2.27
N ALA A 52 18.39 -6.14 -2.01
CA ALA A 52 18.61 -7.57 -1.77
C ALA A 52 17.83 -8.05 -0.54
N GLN A 53 17.83 -7.30 0.55
CA GLN A 53 17.04 -7.63 1.74
C GLN A 53 15.53 -7.68 1.44
N LEU A 54 15.01 -6.68 0.72
CA LEU A 54 13.60 -6.65 0.32
C LEU A 54 13.22 -7.81 -0.61
N ARG A 55 14.14 -8.27 -1.48
CA ARG A 55 13.92 -9.48 -2.30
C ARG A 55 13.74 -10.72 -1.44
N ILE A 56 14.58 -10.88 -0.42
CA ILE A 56 14.48 -12.00 0.53
C ILE A 56 13.15 -11.93 1.30
N GLU A 57 12.77 -10.76 1.79
CA GLU A 57 11.49 -10.54 2.49
C GLU A 57 10.29 -10.86 1.58
N ALA A 58 10.33 -10.41 0.32
CA ALA A 58 9.29 -10.70 -0.67
C ALA A 58 9.18 -12.21 -0.96
N ALA A 59 10.32 -12.91 -1.12
CA ALA A 59 10.33 -14.35 -1.32
C ALA A 59 9.77 -15.12 -0.11
N GLN A 60 10.04 -14.65 1.12
CA GLN A 60 9.43 -15.21 2.32
C GLN A 60 7.91 -14.98 2.33
N ALA A 61 7.44 -13.79 1.97
CA ALA A 61 6.02 -13.49 1.87
C ALA A 61 5.32 -14.36 0.82
N GLN A 62 5.97 -14.65 -0.30
CA GLN A 62 5.44 -15.58 -1.32
C GLN A 62 5.26 -17.00 -0.79
N ILE A 63 6.20 -17.50 0.02
CA ILE A 63 6.04 -18.81 0.69
C ILE A 63 4.82 -18.78 1.62
N GLN A 64 4.66 -17.72 2.42
CA GLN A 64 3.51 -17.59 3.32
C GLN A 64 2.19 -17.51 2.55
N GLN A 65 2.17 -16.81 1.42
CA GLN A 65 1.04 -16.77 0.50
C GLN A 65 0.74 -18.17 -0.06
N ALA A 66 1.74 -18.92 -0.52
CA ALA A 66 1.53 -20.28 -1.03
C ALA A 66 0.99 -21.23 0.05
N ARG A 67 1.46 -21.09 1.31
CA ARG A 67 0.93 -21.85 2.46
C ARG A 67 -0.54 -21.57 2.73
N SER A 68 -1.06 -20.40 2.35
CA SER A 68 -2.46 -20.06 2.60
C SER A 68 -3.45 -20.98 1.89
N ALA A 69 -3.03 -21.65 0.82
CA ALA A 69 -3.83 -22.64 0.09
C ALA A 69 -4.25 -23.83 0.96
N PHE A 70 -3.52 -24.11 2.05
CA PHE A 70 -3.77 -25.23 2.97
C PHE A 70 -4.64 -24.86 4.18
N TYR A 71 -5.08 -23.61 4.29
CA TYR A 71 -5.94 -23.15 5.37
C TYR A 71 -7.40 -23.05 4.94
N PRO A 72 -8.36 -23.18 5.88
CA PRO A 72 -9.76 -22.86 5.60
C PRO A 72 -9.89 -21.37 5.27
N GLN A 73 -10.72 -21.10 4.27
CA GLN A 73 -11.14 -19.76 3.89
C GLN A 73 -12.45 -19.45 4.59
N LEU A 74 -12.49 -18.33 5.31
CA LEU A 74 -13.69 -17.82 5.95
C LEU A 74 -14.13 -16.55 5.23
N GLY A 75 -15.37 -16.52 4.75
CA GLY A 75 -15.99 -15.36 4.13
C GLY A 75 -17.22 -14.92 4.93
N LEU A 76 -17.42 -13.62 5.04
CA LEU A 76 -18.66 -13.04 5.55
C LEU A 76 -19.29 -12.20 4.44
N VAL A 77 -20.54 -12.47 4.12
CA VAL A 77 -21.29 -11.77 3.08
C VAL A 77 -22.54 -11.17 3.70
N GLY A 78 -22.74 -9.88 3.48
CA GLY A 78 -23.95 -9.17 3.84
C GLY A 78 -24.57 -8.53 2.62
N GLU A 79 -25.87 -8.73 2.42
CA GLU A 79 -26.62 -8.16 1.31
C GLU A 79 -27.91 -7.55 1.83
N TYR A 80 -28.10 -6.25 1.59
CA TYR A 80 -29.36 -5.56 1.81
C TYR A 80 -29.95 -5.18 0.46
N THR A 81 -31.18 -5.61 0.21
CA THR A 81 -31.93 -5.23 -0.98
C THR A 81 -33.23 -4.59 -0.57
N ARG A 82 -33.66 -3.59 -1.33
CA ARG A 82 -34.96 -2.96 -1.21
C ARG A 82 -35.53 -2.76 -2.59
N THR A 83 -36.77 -3.15 -2.79
CA THR A 83 -37.42 -3.12 -4.11
C THR A 83 -38.89 -2.82 -3.98
N ASN A 84 -39.45 -2.17 -4.98
CA ASN A 84 -40.88 -1.95 -5.18
C ASN A 84 -41.36 -2.58 -6.49
N ASN A 85 -40.53 -3.37 -7.16
CA ASN A 85 -40.94 -4.12 -8.33
C ASN A 85 -41.92 -5.22 -7.87
N PRO A 86 -43.16 -5.30 -8.41
CA PRO A 86 -44.18 -6.20 -7.89
C PRO A 86 -43.74 -7.68 -7.85
N MET A 87 -43.04 -8.16 -8.87
CA MET A 87 -42.58 -9.56 -8.93
C MET A 87 -41.58 -9.86 -7.80
N TYR A 88 -40.56 -8.99 -7.63
CA TYR A 88 -39.55 -9.20 -6.59
C TYR A 88 -40.09 -8.92 -5.19
N SER A 89 -40.93 -7.89 -5.02
CA SER A 89 -41.57 -7.58 -3.74
C SER A 89 -42.45 -8.71 -3.25
N PHE A 90 -43.28 -9.25 -4.13
CA PHE A 90 -44.13 -10.38 -3.79
C PHE A 90 -43.30 -11.61 -3.41
N GLY A 91 -42.24 -11.91 -4.17
CA GLY A 91 -41.30 -12.99 -3.82
C GLY A 91 -40.66 -12.82 -2.43
N ASN A 92 -40.25 -11.61 -2.08
CA ASN A 92 -39.71 -11.30 -0.75
C ASN A 92 -40.75 -11.51 0.37
N ILE A 93 -41.98 -11.02 0.17
CA ILE A 93 -43.10 -11.20 1.11
C ILE A 93 -43.37 -12.69 1.37
N LEU A 94 -43.34 -13.52 0.32
CA LEU A 94 -43.49 -14.98 0.45
C LEU A 94 -42.34 -15.61 1.23
N ASN A 95 -41.08 -15.30 0.86
CA ASN A 95 -39.88 -15.84 1.53
C ASN A 95 -39.80 -15.45 3.02
N GLN A 96 -40.41 -14.33 3.40
CA GLN A 96 -40.44 -13.81 4.76
C GLN A 96 -41.68 -14.25 5.56
N GLY A 97 -42.58 -15.04 4.96
CA GLY A 97 -43.81 -15.49 5.61
C GLY A 97 -44.78 -14.36 5.97
N GLN A 98 -44.69 -13.22 5.28
CA GLN A 98 -45.54 -12.04 5.52
C GLN A 98 -46.78 -12.00 4.60
N PHE A 99 -47.09 -13.11 3.94
CA PHE A 99 -48.19 -13.19 3.00
C PHE A 99 -49.56 -13.03 3.68
N ASN A 100 -50.46 -12.30 3.02
CA ASN A 100 -51.84 -12.10 3.45
C ASN A 100 -52.79 -12.18 2.23
N ASN A 101 -53.89 -12.92 2.37
CA ASN A 101 -54.92 -13.09 1.32
C ASN A 101 -55.67 -11.80 0.94
N SER A 102 -55.60 -10.75 1.75
CA SER A 102 -56.22 -9.45 1.44
C SER A 102 -55.27 -8.45 0.78
N MET A 103 -54.05 -8.85 0.41
CA MET A 103 -53.07 -8.01 -0.29
C MET A 103 -53.44 -7.80 -1.76
N ASP A 104 -53.12 -6.62 -2.31
CA ASP A 104 -53.13 -6.42 -3.76
C ASP A 104 -51.86 -7.00 -4.39
N PHE A 105 -52.02 -8.05 -5.20
CA PHE A 105 -50.90 -8.71 -5.87
C PHE A 105 -50.25 -7.85 -6.96
N ASN A 106 -50.98 -6.89 -7.54
CA ASN A 106 -50.46 -5.98 -8.56
C ASN A 106 -49.72 -4.78 -7.95
N ASP A 107 -49.98 -4.48 -6.67
CA ASP A 107 -49.27 -3.48 -5.89
C ASP A 107 -48.92 -4.03 -4.49
N PRO A 108 -47.95 -4.97 -4.39
CA PRO A 108 -47.54 -5.54 -3.12
C PRO A 108 -46.71 -4.55 -2.26
N GLY A 109 -46.50 -3.33 -2.75
CA GLY A 109 -45.70 -2.31 -2.09
C GLY A 109 -44.20 -2.58 -2.15
N THR A 110 -43.49 -1.89 -1.25
CA THR A 110 -42.03 -1.99 -1.13
C THR A 110 -41.66 -3.06 -0.12
N SER A 111 -40.74 -3.94 -0.49
CA SER A 111 -40.14 -4.93 0.41
C SER A 111 -38.64 -4.64 0.56
N ASP A 112 -38.08 -5.10 1.67
CA ASP A 112 -36.65 -5.19 1.85
C ASP A 112 -36.23 -6.58 2.30
N SER A 113 -34.94 -6.89 2.18
CA SER A 113 -34.36 -8.18 2.58
C SER A 113 -32.92 -7.98 3.01
N LEU A 114 -32.60 -8.44 4.22
CA LEU A 114 -31.24 -8.51 4.74
C LEU A 114 -30.79 -9.97 4.81
N GLN A 115 -29.74 -10.31 4.07
CA GLN A 115 -29.10 -11.62 4.11
C GLN A 115 -27.71 -11.49 4.72
N LEU A 116 -27.42 -12.27 5.75
CA LEU A 116 -26.08 -12.43 6.33
C LEU A 116 -25.65 -13.89 6.17
N LYS A 117 -24.49 -14.13 5.56
CA LYS A 117 -23.96 -15.46 5.28
C LYS A 117 -22.50 -15.56 5.74
N ALA A 118 -22.21 -16.55 6.58
CA ALA A 118 -20.83 -16.96 6.88
C ALA A 118 -20.49 -18.20 6.03
N LEU A 119 -19.38 -18.14 5.30
CA LEU A 119 -18.93 -19.15 4.36
C LEU A 119 -17.62 -19.75 4.88
N LEU A 120 -17.61 -21.04 5.20
CA LEU A 120 -16.40 -21.79 5.49
C LEU A 120 -16.10 -22.71 4.31
N GLN A 121 -14.98 -22.48 3.64
CA GLN A 121 -14.51 -23.33 2.55
C GLN A 121 -13.16 -23.94 2.92
N TYR A 122 -13.07 -25.26 2.87
CA TYR A 122 -11.80 -25.96 3.07
C TYR A 122 -11.54 -26.90 1.90
N ARG A 123 -10.38 -26.74 1.27
CA ARG A 123 -9.96 -27.59 0.16
C ARG A 123 -9.16 -28.76 0.71
N PHE A 124 -9.74 -29.96 0.67
CA PHE A 124 -9.06 -31.17 1.14
C PHE A 124 -7.97 -31.63 0.16
N TYR A 125 -8.20 -31.47 -1.15
CA TYR A 125 -7.27 -31.91 -2.18
C TYR A 125 -7.39 -31.07 -3.45
N ASN A 126 -6.25 -30.80 -4.09
CA ASN A 126 -6.15 -30.01 -5.32
C ASN A 126 -5.23 -30.66 -6.36
N GLY A 127 -5.23 -31.99 -6.46
CA GLY A 127 -4.40 -32.68 -7.47
C GLY A 127 -2.89 -32.48 -7.28
N GLY A 128 -2.43 -32.12 -6.08
CA GLY A 128 -1.02 -31.76 -5.81
C GLY A 128 -0.63 -30.33 -6.21
N SER A 129 -1.52 -29.54 -6.81
CA SER A 129 -1.22 -28.18 -7.26
C SER A 129 -0.79 -27.24 -6.12
N ASP A 130 -1.39 -27.38 -4.93
CA ASP A 130 -1.05 -26.51 -3.78
C ASP A 130 0.36 -26.82 -3.26
N GLN A 131 0.76 -28.10 -3.31
CA GLN A 131 2.11 -28.54 -2.93
C GLN A 131 3.16 -28.04 -3.93
N ALA A 132 2.89 -28.20 -5.24
CA ALA A 132 3.75 -27.66 -6.29
C ALA A 132 3.91 -26.13 -6.18
N GLY A 133 2.83 -25.41 -5.86
CA GLY A 133 2.87 -23.97 -5.60
C GLY A 133 3.79 -23.58 -4.44
N LEU A 134 3.72 -24.33 -3.34
CA LEU A 134 4.59 -24.14 -2.17
C LEU A 134 6.06 -24.43 -2.49
N GLU A 135 6.33 -25.50 -3.22
CA GLU A 135 7.67 -25.89 -3.66
C GLU A 135 8.28 -24.85 -4.60
N MET A 136 7.51 -24.32 -5.56
CA MET A 136 7.96 -23.23 -6.43
C MET A 136 8.32 -21.97 -5.62
N ALA A 137 7.49 -21.59 -4.65
CA ALA A 137 7.79 -20.44 -3.79
C ALA A 137 9.07 -20.66 -2.93
N ALA A 138 9.28 -21.89 -2.46
CA ALA A 138 10.49 -22.26 -1.72
C ALA A 138 11.75 -22.21 -2.60
N ALA A 139 11.66 -22.70 -3.84
CA ALA A 139 12.75 -22.64 -4.81
C ALA A 139 13.11 -21.18 -5.18
N ASN A 140 12.11 -20.32 -5.37
CA ASN A 140 12.34 -18.89 -5.64
C ASN A 140 13.10 -18.18 -4.51
N LYS A 141 12.82 -18.54 -3.26
CA LYS A 141 13.57 -18.02 -2.10
C LYS A 141 15.03 -18.47 -2.11
N GLN A 142 15.33 -19.70 -2.54
CA GLN A 142 16.70 -20.19 -2.61
C GLN A 142 17.52 -19.51 -3.72
N ALA A 143 16.85 -19.01 -4.76
CA ALA A 143 17.47 -18.29 -5.85
C ALA A 143 17.65 -16.78 -5.60
N SER A 144 17.10 -16.24 -4.51
CA SER A 144 17.15 -14.82 -4.13
C SER A 144 18.30 -14.51 -3.18
#